data_AF-A0A937MGR2-F1
#
_entry.id   AF-A0A937MGR2-F1
#
_cell.length_a   1.000
_cell.length_b   1.000
_cell.length_c   1.000
_cell.angle_alpha   90.00
_cell.angle_beta   90.00
_cell.angle_gamma   90.00
#
_symmetry.space_group_name_H-M   'P 1'
#
loop_
_entity.id
_entity.type
_entity.pdbx_description
1 polymer ?
#
loop_
_entity_poly.entity_id
_entity_poly.type
_entity_poly.pdbx_seq_one_letter_code
_entity_poly.pdbx_strand_id
1 'polypeptide(L)' 'MIKLSRLVLLIVVAALIGGSVFLATWDIPAPVADVKKVLPDDRFPR' A
#
# COMPACT_ATOMS: atom_id res chain seq x y z
N MET A 1 -26.14 -7.86 20.32
CA MET A 1 -24.71 -8.24 20.37
C MET A 1 -24.22 -8.50 18.96
N ILE A 2 -23.27 -7.71 18.46
CA ILE A 2 -22.64 -7.95 17.16
C ILE A 2 -21.74 -9.19 17.32
N LYS A 3 -22.03 -10.25 16.56
CA LYS A 3 -21.19 -11.45 16.54
C LYS A 3 -19.88 -11.12 15.82
N LEU A 4 -18.78 -11.72 16.24
CA LEU A 4 -17.44 -11.49 15.65
C LEU A 4 -17.46 -11.62 14.12
N SER A 5 -18.14 -12.63 13.58
CA SER A 5 -18.27 -12.82 12.12
C SER A 5 -18.93 -11.63 11.41
N ARG A 6 -19.90 -10.98 12.04
CA ARG A 6 -20.58 -9.80 11.50
C ARG A 6 -19.67 -8.58 11.54
N LEU A 7 -18.88 -8.42 12.60
CA LEU A 7 -17.88 -7.37 12.70
C LEU A 7 -16.81 -7.52 11.61
N VAL A 8 -16.28 -8.73 11.43
CA VAL A 8 -15.29 -9.02 10.37
C VAL A 8 -15.86 -8.72 8.99
N LEU A 9 -17.10 -9.13 8.73
CA LEU A 9 -17.77 -8.83 7.45
C LEU A 9 -17.86 -7.32 7.19
N LEU A 10 -18.25 -6.53 8.19
CA LEU A 10 -18.34 -5.07 8.07
C LEU A 10 -16.99 -4.44 7.77
N ILE A 11 -15.92 -4.91 8.42
CA ILE A 11 -14.55 -4.43 8.18
C ILE A 11 -14.12 -4.73 6.75
N VAL A 12 -14.36 -5.95 6.26
CA VAL A 12 -14.02 -6.34 4.89
C VAL A 12 -14.77 -5.48 3.88
N VAL A 13 -16.08 -5.28 4.07
CA VAL A 13 -16.89 -4.41 3.20
C VAL A 13 -16.36 -2.97 3.23
N ALA A 14 -16.05 -2.44 4.40
CA ALA A 14 -15.48 -1.09 4.54
C ALA A 14 -14.12 -0.97 3.84
N ALA A 15 -13.24 -1.97 3.97
CA ALA A 15 -11.94 -2.00 3.31
C ALA A 15 -12.07 -2.07 1.78
N LEU A 16 -13.01 -2.85 1.27
CA LEU A 16 -13.27 -2.94 -0.17
C LEU A 16 -13.79 -1.62 -0.73
N ILE A 17 -14.77 -1.00 -0.08
CA ILE A 17 -15.32 0.29 -0.50
C ILE A 17 -14.25 1.37 -0.40
N GLY A 18 -13.60 1.50 0.76
CA GLY A 18 -12.56 2.51 0.99
C GLY A 18 -11.37 2.34 0.07
N GLY A 19 -10.90 1.10 -0.13
CA GLY A 19 -9.82 0.79 -1.06
C GLY A 19 -10.19 1.09 -2.52
N SER A 20 -11.42 0.78 -2.93
CA SER A 20 -11.89 1.08 -4.29
C SER A 20 -11.97 2.59 -4.56
N VAL A 21 -12.54 3.36 -3.62
CA VAL A 21 -12.62 4.82 -3.72
C VAL A 21 -11.21 5.43 -3.73
N PHE A 22 -10.36 5.00 -2.81
CA PHE A 22 -8.96 5.45 -2.74
C PHE A 22 -8.26 5.23 -4.08
N LEU A 23 -8.27 4.00 -4.61
CA LEU A 23 -7.65 3.67 -5.90
C LEU A 23 -8.27 4.44 -7.07
N ALA A 24 -9.58 4.68 -7.08
CA ALA A 24 -10.24 5.44 -8.13
C ALA A 24 -9.85 6.93 -8.13
N THR A 25 -9.52 7.48 -6.96
CA THR A 25 -9.14 8.90 -6.81
C THR A 25 -7.64 9.14 -6.74
N TRP A 26 -6.84 8.08 -6.57
CA TRP A 26 -5.42 8.22 -6.37
C TRP A 26 -4.70 8.47 -7.68
N ASP A 27 -4.40 9.75 -7.94
CA ASP A 27 -3.51 10.16 -9.01
C ASP A 27 -2.05 9.91 -8.59
N ILE A 28 -1.50 8.75 -8.95
CA ILE A 28 -0.11 8.38 -8.66
C ILE A 28 0.78 9.13 -9.66
N PRO A 29 1.56 10.14 -9.22
CA PRO A 29 2.39 10.88 -10.13
C PRO A 29 3.51 9.99 -10.67
N ALA A 30 3.94 10.26 -11.91
CA ALA A 30 5.13 9.64 -12.45
C ALA A 30 6.36 9.96 -11.56
N PRO A 31 7.38 9.08 -11.52
CA PRO A 31 8.63 9.36 -10.82
C PRO A 31 9.22 10.70 -11.26
N VAL A 32 9.36 11.64 -10.33
CA VAL A 32 9.80 13.02 -10.62
C VAL A 32 11.32 13.18 -10.73
N ALA A 33 12.07 12.16 -10.30
CA ALA A 33 13.52 12.18 -10.32
C ALA A 33 14.09 10.75 -10.36
N ASP A 34 15.18 10.59 -11.10
CA ASP A 34 15.99 9.38 -11.05
C ASP A 34 16.81 9.36 -9.75
N VAL A 35 16.52 8.41 -8.86
CA VAL A 35 17.30 8.20 -7.63
C VAL A 35 18.47 7.28 -7.92
N LYS A 36 19.67 7.84 -8.04
CA LYS A 36 20.91 7.06 -8.10
C LYS A 36 21.45 6.88 -6.69
N LYS A 37 21.51 5.63 -6.20
CA LYS A 37 22.18 5.28 -4.95
C LYS A 37 23.54 4.67 -5.26
N VAL A 38 24.59 5.21 -4.65
CA VAL A 38 25.92 4.57 -4.67
C VAL A 38 25.88 3.44 -3.65
N LEU A 39 26.17 2.21 -4.10
CA LEU A 39 26.33 1.06 -3.20
C LEU A 39 27.82 0.97 -2.80
N PRO A 40 28.15 1.12 -1.51
CA PRO A 40 29.54 1.01 -1.05
C PRO A 40 30.14 -0.36 -1.38
N ASP A 41 31.40 -0.36 -1.84
CA ASP A 41 32.10 -1.56 -2.32
C ASP A 41 32.36 -2.58 -1.20
N ASP A 42 32.48 -2.11 0.04
CA ASP A 42 32.65 -2.92 1.25
C ASP A 42 31.44 -3.81 1.58
N ARG A 43 30.30 -3.62 0.89
CA ARG A 43 29.09 -4.43 1.07
C ARG A 43 29.04 -5.66 0.16
N PHE A 44 30.01 -5.83 -0.74
CA PHE A 44 30.04 -6.99 -1.65
C PHE A 44 30.91 -8.13 -1.08
N PRO A 45 30.44 -9.40 -1.13
CA PRO A 45 31.27 -10.57 -0.81
C PRO A 45 32.41 -10.73 -1.83
N ARG A 46 33.54 -11.31 -1.39
CA ARG A 46 34.70 -11.63 -2.24
C ARG A 46 34.76 -13.11 -2.56
#